data_AF-A0A953Z720-F1
#
_entry.id   AF-A0A953Z720-F1
#
_cell.length_a   1.000
_cell.length_b   1.000
_cell.length_c   1.000
_cell.angle_alpha   90.00
_cell.angle_beta   90.00
_cell.angle_gamma   90.00
#
_symmetry.space_group_name_H-M   'P 1'
#
loop_
_entity.id
_entity.type
_entity.pdbx_description
1 polymer ?
#
loop_
_entity_poly.entity_id
_entity_poly.type
_entity_poly.pdbx_seq_one_letter_code
_entity_poly.pdbx_strand_id
1 'polypeptide(L)'
;GIDRIAARVRDVVQTAVRRSGAVVEDDHGVTVLWPAGAAPDAFDGFRPPVTEADAREIDELSTRELANAARVLLVAFGAMERADLVREVARLFGFARTSARIEERVGLAVDRLVSGGGATLDGAMVRP
;
A
#
# COMPACT_ATOMS: atom_id res chain seq x y z
N GLY A 1 14.45 -29.52 8.44
CA GLY A 1 15.21 -29.60 7.17
C GLY A 1 14.92 -28.40 6.29
N ILE A 2 13.64 -28.16 6.02
CA ILE A 2 13.14 -27.03 5.22
C ILE A 2 13.27 -25.70 5.98
N ASP A 3 13.02 -25.66 7.29
CA ASP A 3 13.07 -24.42 8.08
C ASP A 3 14.47 -23.80 8.13
N ARG A 4 15.52 -24.63 8.19
CA ARG A 4 16.92 -24.18 8.18
C ARG A 4 17.31 -23.61 6.82
N ILE A 5 16.77 -24.17 5.73
CA ILE A 5 16.98 -23.65 4.37
C ILE A 5 16.26 -22.31 4.21
N ALA A 6 15.01 -22.20 4.69
CA ALA A 6 14.25 -20.95 4.68
C ALA A 6 14.95 -19.84 5.49
N ALA A 7 15.50 -20.15 6.66
CA ALA A 7 16.28 -19.21 7.47
C ALA A 7 17.53 -18.73 6.71
N ARG A 8 18.29 -19.64 6.10
CA ARG A 8 19.50 -19.28 5.34
C ARG A 8 19.21 -18.44 4.10
N VAL A 9 18.15 -18.76 3.36
CA VAL A 9 17.70 -17.95 2.21
C VAL A 9 17.33 -16.54 2.67
N ARG A 10 16.59 -16.42 3.78
CA ARG A 10 16.22 -15.12 4.37
C ARG A 10 17.44 -14.29 4.75
N ASP A 11 18.44 -14.89 5.39
CA ASP A 11 19.69 -14.20 5.76
C ASP A 11 20.46 -13.70 4.55
N VAL A 12 20.51 -14.49 3.47
CA VAL A 12 21.16 -14.10 2.21
C VAL A 12 20.43 -12.91 1.60
N VAL A 13 19.10 -12.95 1.51
CA VAL A 13 18.28 -11.85 0.98
C VAL A 13 18.45 -10.59 1.84
N GLN A 14 18.36 -10.69 3.16
CA GLN A 14 18.56 -9.55 4.06
C GLN A 14 19.97 -8.96 3.93
N THR A 15 20.99 -9.80 3.75
CA THR A 15 22.36 -9.33 3.52
C THR A 15 22.48 -8.60 2.19
N ALA A 16 21.84 -9.09 1.13
CA ALA A 16 21.80 -8.42 -0.16
C ALA A 16 21.08 -7.06 -0.08
N VAL A 17 19.94 -6.99 0.62
CA VAL A 17 19.19 -5.74 0.87
C VAL A 17 20.04 -4.72 1.63
N ARG A 18 20.73 -5.13 2.71
CA ARG A 18 21.63 -4.21 3.44
C ARG A 18 22.77 -3.68 2.57
N ARG A 19 23.27 -4.49 1.64
CA ARG A 19 24.38 -4.12 0.75
C ARG A 19 23.95 -3.28 -0.44
N SER A 20 22.68 -3.32 -0.83
CA SER A 20 22.19 -2.56 -1.99
C SER A 20 22.02 -1.07 -1.69
N GLY A 21 22.05 -0.66 -0.41
CA GLY A 21 21.72 0.70 -0.01
C GLY A 21 20.23 1.03 -0.14
N ALA A 22 19.37 0.00 -0.30
CA ALA A 22 17.93 0.17 -0.33
C ALA A 22 17.44 0.85 0.95
N VAL A 23 16.47 1.75 0.80
CA VAL A 23 15.75 2.31 1.94
C VAL A 23 14.68 1.30 2.34
N VAL A 24 14.66 0.94 3.62
CA VAL A 24 13.75 -0.05 4.19
C VAL A 24 12.72 0.68 5.03
N GLU A 25 11.44 0.57 4.66
CA GLU A 25 10.30 1.14 5.40
C GLU A 25 9.52 0.00 6.07
N ASP A 26 9.21 0.14 7.35
CA ASP A 26 8.17 -0.66 7.99
C ASP A 26 6.82 0.02 7.75
N ASP A 27 5.97 -0.64 6.98
CA ASP A 27 4.67 -0.16 6.56
C ASP A 27 3.57 -0.97 7.24
N HIS A 28 3.42 -0.74 8.55
CA HIS A 28 2.48 -1.45 9.43
C HIS A 28 2.74 -2.97 9.45
N GLY A 29 3.99 -3.37 9.70
CA GLY A 29 4.40 -4.78 9.76
C GLY A 29 4.67 -5.43 8.41
N VAL A 30 4.52 -4.68 7.31
CA VAL A 30 4.96 -5.08 5.96
C VAL A 30 6.25 -4.31 5.62
N THR A 31 7.29 -5.03 5.23
CA THR A 31 8.55 -4.38 4.80
C THR A 31 8.46 -3.93 3.34
N VAL A 32 8.62 -2.62 3.11
CA VAL A 32 8.70 -2.03 1.77
C VAL A 32 10.16 -1.68 1.47
N LEU A 33 10.64 -2.09 0.30
CA LEU A 33 12.00 -1.82 -0.18
C LEU A 33 11.97 -0.76 -1.27
N TRP A 34 12.71 0.31 -1.04
CA TRP A 34 12.88 1.40 -2.00
C TRP A 34 14.30 1.40 -2.57
N PRO A 35 14.49 1.82 -3.83
CA PRO A 35 15.82 1.99 -4.41
C PRO A 35 16.71 2.91 -3.56
N ALA A 36 18.01 2.71 -3.65
CA ALA A 36 18.97 3.58 -2.98
C ALA A 36 18.79 5.03 -3.44
N GLY A 37 18.73 5.96 -2.48
CA GLY A 37 18.53 7.39 -2.74
C GLY A 37 17.09 7.79 -3.10
N ALA A 38 16.13 6.86 -3.08
CA ALA A 38 14.73 7.21 -3.18
C ALA A 38 14.28 8.03 -1.96
N ALA A 39 13.31 8.91 -2.17
CA ALA A 39 12.58 9.59 -1.10
C ALA A 39 11.17 9.00 -1.01
N PRO A 40 10.92 7.98 -0.16
CA PRO A 40 9.61 7.34 -0.04
C PRO A 40 8.48 8.34 0.16
N ASP A 41 8.71 9.38 0.95
CA ASP A 41 7.72 10.43 1.23
C ASP A 41 7.27 11.22 0.00
N ALA A 42 8.12 11.32 -1.02
CA ALA A 42 7.81 12.00 -2.26
C ALA A 42 7.14 11.09 -3.32
N PHE A 43 7.00 9.79 -3.04
CA PHE A 43 6.38 8.88 -3.99
C PHE A 43 4.85 9.08 -4.05
N ASP A 44 4.38 9.58 -5.19
CA ASP A 44 2.98 9.93 -5.46
C ASP A 44 2.28 9.01 -6.47
N GLY A 45 2.97 7.96 -6.93
CA GLY A 45 2.48 6.97 -7.88
C GLY A 45 1.81 5.75 -7.24
N PHE A 46 1.21 4.89 -8.08
CA PHE A 46 0.70 3.57 -7.72
C PHE A 46 0.64 2.67 -8.95
N ARG A 47 0.63 1.35 -8.76
CA ARG A 47 0.61 0.37 -9.86
C ARG A 47 -0.60 -0.56 -9.75
N PRO A 48 -1.72 -0.26 -10.44
CA PRO A 48 -2.84 -1.19 -10.53
C PRO A 48 -2.44 -2.38 -11.44
N PRO A 49 -3.08 -3.56 -11.29
CA PRO A 49 -2.87 -4.68 -12.20
C PRO A 49 -3.31 -4.31 -13.61
N VAL A 50 -2.54 -4.72 -14.62
CA VAL A 50 -2.92 -4.60 -16.04
C VAL A 50 -3.75 -5.81 -16.47
N THR A 51 -3.37 -6.99 -15.99
CA THR A 51 -4.12 -8.24 -16.14
C THR A 51 -4.33 -8.90 -14.78
N GLU A 52 -5.22 -9.88 -14.69
CA GLU A 52 -5.41 -10.67 -13.46
C GLU A 52 -4.11 -11.38 -13.01
N ALA A 53 -3.23 -11.73 -13.95
CA ALA A 53 -1.94 -12.35 -13.65
C ALA A 53 -0.95 -11.38 -12.99
N ASP A 54 -1.18 -10.06 -13.12
CA ASP A 54 -0.36 -9.01 -12.50
C ASP A 54 -0.91 -8.59 -11.11
N ALA A 55 -2.01 -9.21 -10.67
CA ALA A 55 -2.59 -8.92 -9.37
C ALA A 55 -1.60 -9.28 -8.26
N ARG A 56 -1.40 -8.33 -7.36
CA ARG A 56 -0.56 -8.47 -6.17
C ARG A 56 -1.43 -8.76 -4.97
N GLU A 57 -0.91 -9.57 -4.06
CA GLU A 57 -1.54 -9.73 -2.75
C GLU A 57 -1.53 -8.40 -1.98
N ILE A 58 -2.46 -8.22 -1.05
CA ILE A 58 -2.59 -6.94 -0.33
C ILE A 58 -1.33 -6.58 0.49
N ASP A 59 -0.62 -7.58 0.99
CA ASP A 59 0.64 -7.39 1.74
C ASP A 59 1.84 -7.10 0.83
N GLU A 60 1.68 -7.19 -0.50
CA GLU A 60 2.67 -6.76 -1.49
C GLU A 60 2.42 -5.32 -1.98
N LEU A 61 1.32 -4.71 -1.52
CA LEU A 61 0.97 -3.32 -1.77
C LEU A 61 1.37 -2.45 -0.58
N SER A 62 2.09 -1.36 -0.81
CA SER A 62 2.35 -0.38 0.23
C SER A 62 1.10 0.47 0.51
N THR A 63 0.90 0.88 1.77
CA THR A 63 -0.17 1.83 2.12
C THR A 63 -0.01 3.16 1.38
N ARG A 64 1.21 3.49 0.94
CA ARG A 64 1.46 4.66 0.09
C ARG A 64 0.88 4.51 -1.32
N GLU A 65 1.09 3.38 -1.99
CA GLU A 65 0.45 3.10 -3.29
C GLU A 65 -1.08 3.16 -3.16
N LEU A 66 -1.61 2.57 -2.09
CA LEU A 66 -3.06 2.57 -1.80
C LEU A 66 -3.59 3.99 -1.49
N ALA A 67 -2.83 4.81 -0.74
CA ALA A 67 -3.20 6.19 -0.40
C ALA A 67 -3.20 7.09 -1.64
N ASN A 68 -2.19 6.92 -2.51
CA ASN A 68 -2.11 7.64 -3.79
C ASN A 68 -3.30 7.31 -4.69
N ALA A 69 -3.69 6.03 -4.75
CA ALA A 69 -4.91 5.61 -5.43
C ALA A 69 -6.18 6.24 -4.82
N ALA A 70 -6.31 6.23 -3.49
CA ALA A 70 -7.43 6.84 -2.78
C ALA A 70 -7.57 8.33 -3.11
N ARG A 71 -6.45 9.07 -3.12
CA ARG A 71 -6.40 10.48 -3.52
C ARG A 71 -6.90 10.68 -4.94
N VAL A 72 -6.46 9.85 -5.90
CA VAL A 72 -6.91 9.95 -7.29
C VAL A 72 -8.42 9.69 -7.41
N LEU A 73 -8.95 8.71 -6.68
CA LEU A 73 -10.39 8.44 -6.66
C LEU A 73 -11.17 9.63 -6.08
N LEU A 74 -10.72 10.24 -4.98
CA LEU A 74 -11.35 11.43 -4.38
C LEU A 74 -11.32 12.64 -5.31
N VAL A 75 -10.22 12.85 -6.04
CA VAL A 75 -10.11 13.91 -7.05
C VAL A 75 -11.07 13.66 -8.22
N ALA A 76 -11.21 12.40 -8.65
CA ALA A 76 -12.05 12.03 -9.79
C ALA A 76 -13.56 12.05 -9.48
N PHE A 77 -13.95 11.58 -8.30
CA PHE A 77 -15.35 11.33 -7.93
C PHE A 77 -15.87 12.24 -6.81
N GLY A 78 -15.00 13.04 -6.20
CA GLY A 78 -15.34 13.92 -5.08
C GLY A 78 -15.34 13.19 -3.74
N ALA A 79 -16.04 13.77 -2.76
CA ALA A 79 -16.14 13.23 -1.42
C ALA A 79 -16.85 11.87 -1.41
N MET A 80 -16.32 10.92 -0.64
CA MET A 80 -16.85 9.55 -0.52
C MET A 80 -16.94 9.14 0.94
N GLU A 81 -17.88 8.26 1.28
CA GLU A 81 -17.83 7.59 2.59
C GLU A 81 -16.55 6.76 2.70
N ARG A 82 -15.92 6.72 3.87
CA ARG A 82 -14.67 5.97 4.09
C ARG A 82 -14.79 4.51 3.68
N ALA A 83 -15.93 3.87 3.95
CA ALA A 83 -16.18 2.48 3.56
C ALA A 83 -16.28 2.32 2.03
N ASP A 84 -16.90 3.27 1.33
CA ASP A 84 -16.96 3.28 -0.13
C ASP A 84 -15.57 3.47 -0.74
N LEU A 85 -14.81 4.44 -0.24
CA LEU A 85 -13.45 4.68 -0.69
C LEU A 85 -12.56 3.44 -0.52
N VAL A 86 -12.67 2.74 0.61
CA VAL A 86 -11.94 1.48 0.84
C VAL A 86 -12.31 0.43 -0.20
N ARG A 87 -13.59 0.25 -0.51
CA ARG A 87 -14.05 -0.69 -1.54
C ARG A 87 -13.58 -0.32 -2.93
N GLU A 88 -13.64 0.96 -3.28
CA GLU A 88 -13.22 1.44 -4.60
C GLU A 88 -11.71 1.32 -4.81
N VAL A 89 -10.90 1.61 -3.77
CA VAL A 89 -9.46 1.36 -3.82
C VAL A 89 -9.19 -0.15 -3.97
N ALA A 90 -9.84 -1.01 -3.18
CA ALA A 90 -9.65 -2.45 -3.31
C ALA A 90 -9.98 -2.96 -4.74
N ARG A 91 -11.09 -2.48 -5.31
CA ARG A 91 -11.51 -2.79 -6.67
C ARG A 91 -10.51 -2.33 -7.72
N LEU A 92 -9.91 -1.14 -7.56
CA LEU A 92 -8.88 -0.61 -8.45
C LEU A 92 -7.63 -1.51 -8.51
N PHE A 93 -7.31 -2.21 -7.41
CA PHE A 93 -6.21 -3.16 -7.34
C PHE A 93 -6.61 -4.60 -7.70
N GLY A 94 -7.80 -4.81 -8.25
CA GLY A 94 -8.24 -6.12 -8.75
C GLY A 94 -8.82 -7.05 -7.67
N PHE A 95 -9.02 -6.58 -6.45
CA PHE A 95 -9.64 -7.41 -5.41
C PHE A 95 -11.15 -7.51 -5.63
N ALA A 96 -11.61 -8.67 -6.08
CA ALA A 96 -13.05 -8.94 -6.27
C ALA A 96 -13.85 -8.95 -4.95
N ARG A 97 -13.18 -9.21 -3.82
CA ARG A 97 -13.77 -9.21 -2.47
C ARG A 97 -12.85 -8.46 -1.51
N THR A 98 -13.44 -7.68 -0.62
CA THR A 98 -12.73 -6.99 0.46
C THR A 98 -12.74 -7.90 1.69
N SER A 99 -11.67 -8.69 1.89
CA SER A 99 -11.47 -9.42 3.14
C SER A 99 -11.16 -8.45 4.29
N ALA A 100 -11.25 -8.92 5.54
CA ALA A 100 -10.88 -8.10 6.70
C ALA A 100 -9.44 -7.55 6.61
N ARG A 101 -8.50 -8.33 6.06
CA ARG A 101 -7.12 -7.89 5.84
C ARG A 101 -7.02 -6.80 4.77
N ILE A 102 -7.81 -6.90 3.70
CA ILE A 102 -7.87 -5.86 2.65
C ILE A 102 -8.47 -4.58 3.22
N GLU A 103 -9.59 -4.70 3.95
CA GLU A 103 -10.26 -3.55 4.58
C GLU A 103 -9.31 -2.84 5.56
N GLU A 104 -8.63 -3.58 6.42
CA GLU A 104 -7.62 -3.06 7.35
C GLU A 104 -6.52 -2.30 6.61
N ARG A 105 -5.89 -2.94 5.62
CA ARG A 105 -4.71 -2.39 4.94
C ARG A 105 -5.05 -1.16 4.09
N VAL A 106 -6.20 -1.16 3.42
CA VAL A 106 -6.68 0.01 2.69
C VAL A 106 -7.15 1.10 3.66
N GLY A 107 -7.76 0.74 4.79
CA GLY A 107 -8.10 1.68 5.87
C GLY A 107 -6.88 2.44 6.39
N LEU A 108 -5.77 1.73 6.67
CA LEU A 108 -4.49 2.33 7.05
C LEU A 108 -3.97 3.30 5.98
N ALA A 109 -4.17 2.99 4.70
CA ALA A 109 -3.81 3.88 3.60
C ALA A 109 -4.66 5.15 3.55
N VAL A 110 -5.97 5.06 3.82
CA VAL A 110 -6.84 6.23 3.95
C VAL A 110 -6.42 7.08 5.15
N ASP A 111 -6.07 6.45 6.28
CA ASP A 111 -5.58 7.16 7.47
C ASP A 111 -4.25 7.85 7.20
N ARG A 112 -3.34 7.21 6.44
CA ARG A 112 -2.10 7.82 5.93
C ARG A 112 -2.39 9.05 5.06
N LEU A 113 -3.36 8.95 4.15
CA LEU A 113 -3.74 10.07 3.28
C LEU A 113 -4.25 11.27 4.09
N VAL A 114 -5.14 11.02 5.06
CA VAL A 114 -5.73 12.07 5.91
C VAL A 114 -4.68 12.69 6.84
N SER A 115 -3.90 11.87 7.54
CA SER A 115 -2.83 12.37 8.44
C SER A 115 -1.72 13.09 7.69
N GLY A 116 -1.46 12.73 6.43
CA GLY A 116 -0.55 13.42 5.53
C GLY A 116 -1.11 14.70 4.89
N GLY A 117 -2.37 15.06 5.17
CA GLY A 117 -3.02 16.27 4.65
C GLY A 117 -3.47 16.20 3.19
N GLY A 118 -3.46 15.01 2.57
CA GLY A 118 -3.94 14.80 1.20
C GLY A 118 -5.45 14.56 1.08
N ALA A 119 -6.14 14.52 2.22
CA ALA A 119 -7.59 14.46 2.34
C ALA A 119 -8.01 14.91 3.76
N THR A 120 -9.29 15.23 3.95
CA THR A 120 -9.88 15.51 5.26
C THR A 120 -11.01 14.53 5.57
N LEU A 121 -11.17 14.17 6.85
CA LEU A 121 -12.24 13.32 7.35
C LEU A 121 -13.27 14.15 8.12
N ASP A 122 -14.51 14.13 7.65
CA ASP A 122 -15.67 14.83 8.22
C ASP A 122 -16.76 13.80 8.56
N GLY A 123 -16.78 13.36 9.81
CA GLY A 123 -17.59 12.21 10.22
C GLY A 123 -17.13 10.93 9.50
N ALA A 124 -18.00 10.38 8.66
CA ALA A 124 -17.68 9.23 7.81
C ALA A 124 -17.19 9.61 6.41
N MET A 125 -17.28 10.89 6.03
CA MET A 125 -16.95 11.38 4.69
C MET A 125 -15.47 11.74 4.58
N VAL A 126 -14.80 11.18 3.58
CA VAL A 126 -13.45 11.58 3.18
C VAL A 126 -13.57 12.55 2.02
N ARG A 127 -12.87 13.69 2.11
CA ARG A 127 -12.90 14.78 1.13
C ARG A 127 -11.47 15.05 0.63
N PRO A 128 -11.27 15.38 -0.66
CA PRO A 128 -9.96 15.79 -1.17
C PRO A 128 -9.44 17.07 -0.52
#